data_AF-A0A817HS42-F1
#
_entry.id   AF-A0A817HS42-F1
#
_cell.length_a   1.000
_cell.length_b   1.000
_cell.length_c   1.000
_cell.angle_alpha   90.00
_cell.angle_beta   90.00
_cell.angle_gamma   90.00
#
_symmetry.space_group_name_H-M   'P 1'
#
loop_
_entity.id
_entity.type
_entity.pdbx_description
1 polymer ?
#
loop_
_entity_poly.entity_id
_entity_poly.type
_entity_poly.pdbx_seq_one_letter_code
_entity_poly.pdbx_strand_id
1 'polypeptide(L)'
;MYLKFLLITFIVHSSCLNLLDICQSGIRDDGINYVHCARKSLTEIPRFSSNRLFNLAFDELILSDNLITHIHANVFNGLRIKRLIMSGNHIKSIDESAFRELENYLEEIILEFDSTIVDKIPQAIQTNLINIKSLTLIGLNLRILSSNIFSQMKKLESLTLKSCNIQFIEINAFNSIEKHLRYLYLDYNKLNEKNFY
;
A
#
# COMPACT_ATOMS: atom_id res chain seq x y z
N MET A 1 -42.48 -0.54 47.79
CA MET A 1 -41.46 -1.57 47.48
C MET A 1 -41.25 -1.55 45.97
N TYR A 2 -40.45 -0.62 45.46
CA TYR A 2 -40.26 -0.41 44.03
C TYR A 2 -39.02 -1.17 43.54
N LEU A 3 -39.26 -1.98 42.51
CA LEU A 3 -38.30 -2.78 41.76
C LEU A 3 -37.19 -1.88 41.17
N LYS A 4 -35.93 -2.07 41.56
CA LYS A 4 -34.77 -1.51 40.85
C LYS A 4 -34.45 -2.42 39.66
N PHE A 5 -34.78 -1.95 38.46
CA PHE A 5 -34.32 -2.56 37.21
C PHE A 5 -32.80 -2.44 37.11
N LEU A 6 -32.14 -3.57 36.84
CA LEU A 6 -30.76 -3.63 36.34
C LEU A 6 -30.72 -2.94 34.98
N LEU A 7 -29.99 -1.83 34.88
CA LEU A 7 -29.47 -1.35 33.59
C LEU A 7 -28.09 -2.00 33.40
N ILE A 8 -28.07 -3.13 32.71
CA ILE A 8 -26.84 -3.66 32.12
C ILE A 8 -26.56 -2.75 30.90
N THR A 9 -25.80 -1.70 31.10
CA THR A 9 -25.22 -0.96 29.98
C THR A 9 -24.17 -1.85 29.34
N PHE A 10 -24.53 -2.51 28.24
CA PHE A 10 -23.56 -3.05 27.29
C PHE A 10 -22.79 -1.86 26.71
N ILE A 11 -21.67 -1.53 27.35
CA ILE A 11 -20.68 -0.64 26.75
C ILE A 11 -20.00 -1.47 25.68
N VAL A 12 -20.47 -1.34 24.45
CA VAL A 12 -19.69 -1.71 23.27
C VAL A 12 -18.48 -0.78 23.28
N HIS A 13 -17.35 -1.26 23.81
CA HIS A 13 -16.06 -0.60 23.75
C HIS A 13 -15.52 -0.72 22.31
N SER A 14 -16.23 -0.13 21.34
CA SER A 14 -15.62 0.29 20.09
C SER A 14 -15.09 1.70 20.29
N SER A 15 -14.12 1.85 21.20
CA SER A 15 -13.29 3.04 21.26
C SER A 15 -12.51 3.09 19.94
N CYS A 16 -13.03 3.85 18.99
CA CYS A 16 -12.29 4.28 17.82
C CYS A 16 -11.11 5.11 18.35
N LEU A 17 -9.96 4.47 18.59
CA LEU A 17 -8.73 5.15 18.94
C LEU A 17 -8.42 6.13 17.81
N ASN A 18 -8.20 7.41 18.14
CA ASN A 18 -7.89 8.37 17.09
C ASN A 18 -6.52 7.99 16.50
N LEU A 19 -6.38 8.16 15.20
CA LEU A 19 -5.11 7.97 14.49
C LEU A 19 -3.96 8.73 15.17
N LEU A 20 -4.23 9.91 15.74
CA LEU A 20 -3.25 10.73 16.48
C LEU A 20 -2.88 10.19 17.87
N ASP A 21 -3.67 9.28 18.45
CA ASP A 21 -3.35 8.67 19.75
C ASP A 21 -2.31 7.54 19.60
N ILE A 22 -2.21 6.95 18.41
CA ILE A 22 -1.31 5.81 18.11
C ILE A 22 -0.12 6.25 17.26
N CYS A 23 -0.36 7.14 16.30
CA CYS A 23 0.63 7.59 15.33
C CYS A 23 1.08 9.01 15.62
N GLN A 24 2.33 9.30 15.28
CA GLN A 24 2.89 10.64 15.39
C GLN A 24 2.73 11.37 14.06
N SER A 25 2.47 12.67 14.10
CA SER A 25 2.47 13.52 12.91
C SER A 25 3.52 14.61 13.04
N GLY A 26 4.11 15.03 11.93
CA GLY A 26 5.10 16.09 11.92
C GLY A 26 5.39 16.62 10.53
N ILE A 27 6.35 17.54 10.47
CA ILE A 27 6.89 18.10 9.24
C ILE A 27 8.39 17.82 9.24
N ARG A 28 8.89 17.24 8.16
CA ARG A 28 10.34 17.02 7.94
C ARG A 28 11.03 18.32 7.55
N ASP A 29 12.37 18.34 7.63
CA ASP A 29 13.18 19.49 7.23
C ASP A 29 13.03 19.87 5.74
N ASP A 30 12.61 18.92 4.90
CA ASP A 30 12.28 19.12 3.49
C ASP A 30 10.83 19.61 3.25
N GLY A 31 10.10 19.95 4.33
CA GLY A 31 8.74 20.49 4.27
C GLY A 31 7.64 19.45 4.09
N ILE A 32 7.97 18.16 4.10
CA ILE A 32 7.01 17.07 3.90
C ILE A 32 6.23 16.82 5.20
N ASN A 33 4.92 16.93 5.12
CA ASN A 33 4.02 16.59 6.22
C ASN A 33 3.80 15.08 6.27
N TYR A 34 4.05 14.43 7.40
CA TYR A 34 3.95 12.97 7.51
C TYR A 34 3.12 12.51 8.71
N VAL A 35 2.59 11.29 8.58
CA VAL A 35 2.04 10.49 9.68
C VAL A 35 2.86 9.22 9.81
N HIS A 36 3.43 8.99 10.99
CA HIS A 36 4.29 7.86 11.31
C HIS A 36 3.63 6.90 12.30
N CYS A 37 3.24 5.74 11.80
CA CYS A 37 2.58 4.65 12.51
C CYS A 37 3.44 3.37 12.57
N ALA A 38 4.74 3.44 12.27
CA ALA A 38 5.57 2.23 12.20
C ALA A 38 5.77 1.56 13.59
N ARG A 39 5.86 0.23 13.60
CA ARG A 39 6.15 -0.58 14.82
C ARG A 39 5.14 -0.38 15.95
N LYS A 40 3.87 -0.28 15.60
CA LYS A 40 2.75 -0.09 16.55
C LYS A 40 1.94 -1.36 16.77
N SER A 41 2.39 -2.49 16.22
CA SER A 41 1.67 -3.78 16.25
C SER A 41 0.24 -3.68 15.70
N LEU A 42 0.02 -2.77 14.74
CA LEU A 42 -1.28 -2.59 14.12
C LEU A 42 -1.65 -3.84 13.32
N THR A 43 -2.85 -4.37 13.55
CA THR A 43 -3.40 -5.47 12.75
C THR A 43 -4.27 -4.97 11.59
N GLU A 44 -4.71 -3.71 11.67
CA GLU A 44 -5.55 -3.05 10.68
C GLU A 44 -5.06 -1.62 10.42
N ILE A 45 -5.33 -1.11 9.23
CA ILE A 45 -5.09 0.29 8.88
C ILE A 45 -6.19 1.13 9.57
N PRO A 46 -5.83 2.17 10.35
CA PRO A 46 -6.82 3.03 10.98
C PRO A 46 -7.70 3.73 9.94
N ARG A 47 -9.00 3.88 10.23
CA ARG A 47 -9.92 4.59 9.32
C ARG A 47 -9.68 6.10 9.37
N PHE A 48 -9.44 6.69 8.19
CA PHE A 48 -9.28 8.13 8.05
C PHE A 48 -10.61 8.86 7.91
N SER A 49 -11.67 8.16 7.45
CA SER A 49 -13.01 8.67 7.11
C SER A 49 -13.87 9.17 8.29
N SER A 50 -13.38 9.14 9.53
CA SER A 50 -14.16 9.58 10.71
C SER A 50 -13.58 10.79 11.47
N ASN A 51 -12.42 11.32 11.07
CA ASN A 51 -11.74 12.37 11.83
C ASN A 51 -11.94 13.76 11.23
N ARG A 52 -12.38 14.76 12.01
CA ARG A 52 -12.47 16.20 11.63
C ARG A 52 -11.15 16.84 11.12
N LEU A 53 -10.08 16.05 11.03
CA LEU A 53 -8.75 16.38 10.52
C LEU A 53 -8.64 16.36 8.99
N PHE A 54 -9.75 16.18 8.24
CA PHE A 54 -9.80 16.17 6.76
C PHE A 54 -9.24 17.40 6.05
N ASN A 55 -8.79 18.42 6.79
CA ASN A 55 -8.09 19.58 6.24
C ASN A 55 -6.56 19.50 6.39
N LEU A 56 -6.01 18.45 7.01
CA LEU A 56 -4.57 18.25 7.07
C LEU A 56 -4.11 17.46 5.85
N ALA A 57 -3.51 18.18 4.89
CA ALA A 57 -2.79 17.59 3.77
C ALA A 57 -1.47 17.00 4.30
N PHE A 58 -1.48 15.70 4.61
CA PHE A 58 -0.25 14.94 4.78
C PHE A 58 0.26 14.53 3.41
N ASP A 59 1.57 14.60 3.20
CA ASP A 59 2.22 14.11 2.00
C ASP A 59 2.56 12.62 2.13
N GLU A 60 2.78 12.11 3.35
CA GLU A 60 3.31 10.77 3.59
C GLU A 60 2.60 10.03 4.74
N LEU A 61 2.31 8.74 4.53
CA LEU A 61 1.84 7.82 5.56
C LEU A 61 2.80 6.63 5.67
N ILE A 62 3.34 6.42 6.87
CA ILE A 62 4.27 5.34 7.18
C ILE A 62 3.58 4.34 8.11
N LEU A 63 3.34 3.13 7.62
CA LEU A 63 2.72 2.01 8.33
C LEU A 63 3.66 0.80 8.44
N SER A 64 4.97 1.00 8.22
CA SER A 64 5.96 -0.08 8.20
C SER A 64 6.05 -0.89 9.48
N ASP A 65 6.51 -2.13 9.37
CA ASP A 65 6.79 -3.02 10.50
C ASP A 65 5.59 -3.18 11.46
N ASN A 66 4.40 -3.41 10.89
CA ASN A 66 3.17 -3.73 11.63
C ASN A 66 2.70 -5.16 11.27
N LEU A 67 1.49 -5.53 11.69
CA LEU A 67 0.89 -6.85 11.48
C LEU A 67 -0.28 -6.79 10.49
N ILE A 68 -0.27 -5.83 9.57
CA ILE A 68 -1.36 -5.54 8.65
C ILE A 68 -1.28 -6.49 7.44
N THR A 69 -2.01 -7.60 7.52
CA THR A 69 -1.97 -8.62 6.47
C THR A 69 -3.02 -8.42 5.37
N HIS A 70 -4.02 -7.57 5.59
CA HIS A 70 -5.13 -7.35 4.65
C HIS A 70 -5.37 -5.85 4.47
N ILE A 71 -5.50 -5.40 3.22
CA ILE A 71 -5.88 -4.02 2.90
C ILE A 71 -7.32 -4.03 2.40
N HIS A 72 -8.24 -3.55 3.23
CA HIS A 72 -9.67 -3.57 2.97
C HIS A 72 -10.14 -2.45 2.03
N ALA A 73 -11.32 -2.64 1.44
CA ALA A 73 -11.98 -1.67 0.58
C ALA A 73 -12.08 -0.29 1.25
N ASN A 74 -11.81 0.78 0.50
CA ASN A 74 -12.03 2.18 0.90
C ASN A 74 -11.30 2.61 2.19
N VAL A 75 -10.30 1.86 2.64
CA VAL A 75 -9.65 2.10 3.94
C VAL A 75 -8.89 3.43 3.99
N PHE A 76 -8.49 3.94 2.82
CA PHE A 76 -7.81 5.22 2.65
C PHE A 76 -8.76 6.37 2.26
N ASN A 77 -10.09 6.17 2.24
CA ASN A 77 -11.02 7.23 1.85
C ASN A 77 -10.85 8.49 2.72
N GLY A 78 -10.89 9.65 2.07
CA GLY A 78 -10.65 10.96 2.70
C GLY A 78 -9.17 11.30 2.94
N LEU A 79 -8.22 10.40 2.62
CA LEU A 79 -6.78 10.68 2.70
C LEU A 79 -6.26 11.24 1.37
N ARG A 80 -5.39 12.26 1.45
CA ARG A 80 -4.78 12.92 0.28
C ARG A 80 -3.25 12.94 0.41
N ILE A 81 -2.65 11.75 0.43
CA ILE A 81 -1.19 11.56 0.53
C ILE A 81 -0.57 11.29 -0.84
N LYS A 82 0.71 11.64 -0.98
CA LYS A 82 1.53 11.31 -2.16
C LYS A 82 2.36 10.05 -1.96
N ARG A 83 2.72 9.69 -0.72
CA ARG A 83 3.59 8.55 -0.42
C ARG A 83 2.98 7.63 0.64
N LEU A 84 2.91 6.34 0.34
CA LEU A 84 2.43 5.30 1.24
C LEU A 84 3.50 4.22 1.43
N ILE A 85 3.97 4.05 2.65
CA ILE A 85 5.05 3.11 2.99
C ILE A 85 4.50 2.04 3.94
N MET A 86 4.46 0.79 3.49
CA MET A 86 3.92 -0.35 4.26
C MET A 86 4.85 -1.58 4.27
N SER A 87 6.16 -1.39 4.11
CA SER A 87 7.16 -2.47 4.21
C SER A 87 7.06 -3.23 5.54
N GLY A 88 7.42 -4.52 5.57
CA GLY A 88 7.41 -5.31 6.81
C GLY A 88 6.01 -5.66 7.37
N ASN A 89 4.96 -5.68 6.55
CA ASN A 89 3.59 -6.07 6.96
C ASN A 89 3.15 -7.47 6.46
N HIS A 90 3.89 -8.08 5.53
CA HIS A 90 3.57 -9.39 4.93
C HIS A 90 2.12 -9.48 4.41
N ILE A 91 1.76 -8.56 3.52
CA ILE A 91 0.40 -8.42 2.98
C ILE A 91 0.01 -9.69 2.22
N LYS A 92 -1.18 -10.21 2.53
CA LYS A 92 -1.77 -11.43 1.96
C LYS A 92 -2.86 -11.12 0.94
N SER A 93 -3.55 -9.99 1.07
CA SER A 93 -4.54 -9.56 0.10
C SER A 93 -4.78 -8.04 0.13
N ILE A 94 -5.21 -7.53 -1.03
CA ILE A 94 -5.61 -6.14 -1.23
C ILE A 94 -6.94 -6.18 -1.95
N ASP A 95 -7.96 -5.54 -1.37
CA ASP A 95 -9.27 -5.38 -1.99
C ASP A 95 -9.17 -4.50 -3.26
N GLU A 96 -9.97 -4.80 -4.29
CA GLU A 96 -9.96 -4.06 -5.56
C GLU A 96 -10.26 -2.56 -5.39
N SER A 97 -11.05 -2.20 -4.37
CA SER A 97 -11.41 -0.83 -4.02
C SER A 97 -10.55 -0.25 -2.90
N ALA A 98 -9.45 -0.91 -2.49
CA ALA A 98 -8.62 -0.46 -1.39
C ALA A 98 -8.10 0.97 -1.57
N PHE A 99 -7.63 1.29 -2.78
CA PHE A 99 -6.99 2.57 -3.10
C PHE A 99 -7.95 3.66 -3.59
N ARG A 100 -9.26 3.40 -3.64
CA ARG A 100 -10.26 4.33 -4.18
C ARG A 100 -10.13 5.73 -3.56
N GLU A 101 -10.32 6.78 -4.37
CA GLU A 101 -10.06 8.19 -4.07
C GLU A 101 -8.57 8.57 -3.87
N LEU A 102 -7.78 7.69 -3.24
CA LEU A 102 -6.35 7.88 -3.02
C LEU A 102 -5.54 7.84 -4.33
N GLU A 103 -6.02 7.13 -5.37
CA GLU A 103 -5.37 7.05 -6.68
C GLU A 103 -5.09 8.41 -7.35
N ASN A 104 -5.87 9.42 -6.99
CA ASN A 104 -5.75 10.76 -7.57
C ASN A 104 -4.53 11.52 -7.04
N TYR A 105 -3.96 11.06 -5.93
CA TYR A 105 -2.89 11.76 -5.20
C TYR A 105 -1.62 10.93 -5.06
N LEU A 106 -1.74 9.60 -5.02
CA LEU A 106 -0.62 8.72 -4.73
C LEU A 106 0.42 8.69 -5.87
N GLU A 107 1.66 9.03 -5.53
CA GLU A 107 2.81 9.08 -6.44
C GLU A 107 3.86 8.02 -6.10
N GLU A 108 3.91 7.56 -4.84
CA GLU A 108 4.85 6.52 -4.40
C GLU A 108 4.18 5.52 -3.46
N ILE A 109 4.45 4.24 -3.70
CA ILE A 109 3.97 3.15 -2.85
C ILE A 109 5.04 2.08 -2.66
N ILE A 110 5.20 1.65 -1.40
CA ILE A 110 6.11 0.57 -1.01
C ILE A 110 5.31 -0.48 -0.25
N LEU A 111 5.18 -1.68 -0.84
CA LEU A 111 4.45 -2.80 -0.27
C LEU A 111 5.33 -4.04 -0.17
N GLU A 112 5.15 -4.78 0.91
CA GLU A 112 5.79 -6.09 1.11
C GLU A 112 4.71 -7.16 1.35
N PHE A 113 4.78 -8.21 0.54
CA PHE A 113 3.80 -9.28 0.49
C PHE A 113 4.30 -10.54 1.17
N ASP A 114 3.35 -11.40 1.53
CA ASP A 114 3.63 -12.78 1.87
C ASP A 114 3.80 -13.60 0.57
N SER A 115 5.05 -13.88 0.21
CA SER A 115 5.39 -14.65 -1.01
C SER A 115 4.84 -16.08 -1.02
N THR A 116 4.37 -16.61 0.11
CA THR A 116 3.74 -17.94 0.13
C THR A 116 2.27 -17.89 -0.30
N ILE A 117 1.67 -16.70 -0.30
CA ILE A 117 0.24 -16.48 -0.55
C ILE A 117 0.01 -15.71 -1.85
N VAL A 118 0.80 -14.67 -2.11
CA VAL A 118 0.53 -13.71 -3.20
C VAL A 118 1.41 -14.00 -4.41
N ASP A 119 0.82 -14.59 -5.44
CA ASP A 119 1.48 -15.04 -6.67
C ASP A 119 1.30 -14.11 -7.88
N LYS A 120 0.57 -13.01 -7.70
CA LYS A 120 0.32 -12.01 -8.74
C LYS A 120 0.34 -10.61 -8.17
N ILE A 121 0.62 -9.61 -9.01
CA ILE A 121 0.40 -8.20 -8.64
C ILE A 121 -1.12 -8.01 -8.46
N PRO A 122 -1.62 -7.57 -7.29
CA PRO A 122 -3.05 -7.37 -7.06
C PRO A 122 -3.69 -6.42 -8.09
N GLN A 123 -4.93 -6.69 -8.48
CA GLN A 123 -5.66 -5.90 -9.47
C GLN A 123 -5.77 -4.42 -9.07
N ALA A 124 -6.00 -4.14 -7.78
CA ALA A 124 -6.02 -2.78 -7.24
C ALA A 124 -4.76 -1.97 -7.57
N ILE A 125 -3.59 -2.62 -7.65
CA ILE A 125 -2.32 -1.98 -8.03
C ILE A 125 -2.28 -1.73 -9.54
N GLN A 126 -2.69 -2.72 -10.34
CA GLN A 126 -2.64 -2.65 -11.80
C GLN A 126 -3.61 -1.60 -12.38
N THR A 127 -4.80 -1.44 -11.79
CA THR A 127 -5.86 -0.61 -12.37
C THR A 127 -5.94 0.78 -11.76
N ASN A 128 -5.65 0.93 -10.47
CA ASN A 128 -5.98 2.17 -9.77
C ASN A 128 -4.79 3.13 -9.69
N LEU A 129 -3.53 2.67 -9.72
CA LEU A 129 -2.36 3.53 -9.48
C LEU A 129 -1.93 4.37 -10.71
N ILE A 130 -2.85 5.15 -11.27
CA ILE A 130 -2.65 5.89 -12.54
C ILE A 130 -1.65 7.05 -12.46
N ASN A 131 -1.42 7.59 -11.25
CA ASN A 131 -0.51 8.72 -11.01
C ASN A 131 0.85 8.30 -10.44
N ILE A 132 1.08 7.00 -10.27
CA ILE A 132 2.28 6.48 -9.62
C ILE A 132 3.54 6.82 -10.43
N LYS A 133 4.58 7.25 -9.71
CA LYS A 133 5.93 7.53 -10.23
C LYS A 133 6.95 6.54 -9.68
N SER A 134 6.77 6.05 -8.45
CA SER A 134 7.63 5.06 -7.81
C SER A 134 6.81 3.90 -7.26
N LEU A 135 7.06 2.69 -7.77
CA LEU A 135 6.40 1.46 -7.35
C LEU A 135 7.42 0.48 -6.82
N THR A 136 7.32 0.13 -5.54
CA THR A 136 8.13 -0.91 -4.93
C THR A 136 7.24 -2.03 -4.42
N LEU A 137 7.40 -3.22 -5.02
CA LEU A 137 6.75 -4.46 -4.59
C LEU A 137 7.82 -5.45 -4.16
N ILE A 138 7.68 -5.95 -2.95
CA ILE A 138 8.63 -6.88 -2.33
C ILE A 138 7.91 -8.17 -1.98
N GLY A 139 8.53 -9.32 -2.27
CA GLY A 139 8.06 -10.60 -1.72
C GLY A 139 6.79 -11.15 -2.36
N LEU A 140 6.64 -11.00 -3.68
CA LEU A 140 5.60 -11.72 -4.44
C LEU A 140 6.13 -13.06 -4.96
N ASN A 141 5.26 -13.96 -5.40
CA ASN A 141 5.65 -15.20 -6.07
C ASN A 141 5.24 -15.21 -7.54
N LEU A 142 5.66 -14.18 -8.28
CA LEU A 142 5.17 -13.92 -9.63
C LEU A 142 5.50 -15.02 -10.63
N ARG A 143 6.73 -15.58 -10.56
CA ARG A 143 7.33 -16.50 -11.54
C ARG A 143 7.46 -15.93 -12.96
N ILE A 144 6.43 -15.29 -13.49
CA ILE A 144 6.38 -14.65 -14.80
C ILE A 144 5.94 -13.20 -14.60
N LEU A 145 6.64 -12.26 -15.22
CA LEU A 145 6.21 -10.88 -15.35
C LEU A 145 5.50 -10.71 -16.70
N SER A 146 4.17 -10.64 -16.65
CA SER A 146 3.32 -10.69 -17.85
C SER A 146 3.38 -9.42 -18.70
N SER A 147 3.07 -9.57 -19.99
CA SER A 147 2.93 -8.46 -20.94
C SER A 147 1.94 -7.41 -20.46
N ASN A 148 2.27 -6.12 -20.64
CA ASN A 148 1.39 -4.98 -20.35
C ASN A 148 0.89 -4.88 -18.88
N ILE A 149 1.53 -5.57 -17.93
CA ILE A 149 1.13 -5.59 -16.52
C ILE A 149 1.13 -4.19 -15.86
N PHE A 150 1.88 -3.24 -16.43
CA PHE A 150 1.96 -1.84 -15.98
C PHE A 150 1.22 -0.86 -16.91
N SER A 151 0.22 -1.32 -17.68
CA SER A 151 -0.43 -0.52 -18.74
C SER A 151 -1.06 0.79 -18.28
N GLN A 152 -1.54 0.87 -17.02
CA GLN A 152 -2.16 2.07 -16.48
C GLN A 152 -1.15 3.06 -15.86
N MET A 153 0.07 2.61 -15.54
CA MET A 153 1.05 3.39 -14.77
C MET A 153 1.92 4.26 -15.69
N LYS A 154 1.29 5.12 -16.50
CA LYS A 154 1.96 5.87 -17.57
C LYS A 154 3.00 6.89 -17.09
N LYS A 155 3.02 7.19 -15.79
CA LYS A 155 3.96 8.12 -15.14
C LYS A 155 5.07 7.42 -14.37
N LEU A 156 5.16 6.08 -14.43
CA LEU A 156 6.11 5.31 -13.63
C LEU A 156 7.55 5.59 -14.09
N GLU A 157 8.35 6.13 -13.17
CA GLU A 157 9.78 6.45 -13.38
C GLU A 157 10.71 5.46 -12.65
N SER A 158 10.24 4.84 -11.57
CA SER A 158 11.01 3.88 -10.78
C SER A 158 10.18 2.64 -10.49
N LEU A 159 10.68 1.47 -10.89
CA LEU A 159 10.06 0.18 -10.62
C LEU A 159 11.04 -0.73 -9.87
N THR A 160 10.63 -1.18 -8.69
CA THR A 160 11.34 -2.18 -7.91
C THR A 160 10.46 -3.42 -7.73
N LEU A 161 10.91 -4.56 -8.22
CA LEU A 161 10.31 -5.88 -8.00
C LEU A 161 11.34 -6.76 -7.29
N LYS A 162 11.44 -6.64 -5.96
CA LYS A 162 12.47 -7.29 -5.17
C LYS A 162 11.98 -8.62 -4.59
N SER A 163 12.77 -9.67 -4.72
CA SER A 163 12.42 -10.99 -4.18
C SER A 163 11.05 -11.50 -4.66
N CYS A 164 10.70 -11.23 -5.92
CA CYS A 164 9.39 -11.55 -6.50
C CYS A 164 9.36 -12.93 -7.19
N ASN A 165 10.40 -13.76 -7.00
CA ASN A 165 10.59 -15.06 -7.64
C ASN A 165 10.44 -15.04 -9.18
N ILE A 166 10.71 -13.91 -9.84
CA ILE A 166 10.55 -13.79 -11.29
C ILE A 166 11.59 -14.66 -11.97
N GLN A 167 11.11 -15.57 -12.82
CA GLN A 167 11.89 -16.42 -13.69
C GLN A 167 11.80 -15.88 -15.11
N PHE A 168 10.62 -15.59 -15.64
CA PHE A 168 10.46 -15.12 -17.02
C PHE A 168 9.87 -13.72 -17.09
N ILE A 169 10.31 -12.93 -18.07
CA ILE A 169 9.70 -11.65 -18.40
C ILE A 169 9.16 -11.79 -19.82
N GLU A 170 7.84 -11.63 -19.98
CA GLU A 170 7.22 -11.71 -21.29
C GLU A 170 7.59 -10.49 -22.15
N ILE A 171 7.59 -10.69 -23.47
CA ILE A 171 7.70 -9.59 -24.42
C ILE A 171 6.66 -8.52 -24.10
N ASN A 172 7.05 -7.25 -24.19
CA ASN A 172 6.19 -6.11 -23.87
C ASN A 172 5.74 -5.98 -22.40
N ALA A 173 6.35 -6.69 -21.44
CA ALA A 173 6.07 -6.48 -20.01
C ALA A 173 6.23 -5.01 -19.58
N PHE A 174 7.21 -4.30 -20.17
CA PHE A 174 7.52 -2.91 -19.86
C PHE A 174 7.10 -1.89 -20.94
N ASN A 175 6.49 -2.34 -22.05
CA ASN A 175 6.21 -1.50 -23.23
C ASN A 175 5.40 -0.22 -22.91
N SER A 176 4.49 -0.28 -21.92
CA SER A 176 3.69 0.88 -21.52
C SER A 176 4.44 1.92 -20.70
N ILE A 177 5.57 1.56 -20.09
CA ILE A 177 6.32 2.39 -19.15
C ILE A 177 7.75 2.71 -19.63
N GLU A 178 8.25 2.01 -20.64
CA GLU A 178 9.64 2.10 -21.13
C GLU A 178 10.13 3.52 -21.43
N LYS A 179 9.22 4.41 -21.87
CA LYS A 179 9.56 5.79 -22.24
C LYS A 179 9.81 6.71 -21.05
N HIS A 180 9.28 6.36 -19.88
CA HIS A 180 9.38 7.17 -18.65
C HIS A 180 10.23 6.48 -17.58
N LEU A 181 10.41 5.16 -17.66
CA LEU A 181 11.16 4.38 -16.69
C LEU A 181 12.64 4.79 -16.71
N ARG A 182 13.12 5.22 -15.54
CA ARG A 182 14.52 5.63 -15.30
C ARG A 182 15.27 4.62 -14.46
N TYR A 183 14.57 3.95 -13.55
CA TYR A 183 15.16 2.99 -12.63
C TYR A 183 14.36 1.69 -12.63
N LEU A 184 15.06 0.58 -12.87
CA LEU A 184 14.51 -0.76 -12.83
C LEU A 184 15.38 -1.64 -11.92
N TYR A 185 14.79 -2.08 -10.82
CA TYR A 185 15.44 -2.93 -9.82
C TYR A 185 14.72 -4.28 -9.76
N LEU A 186 15.45 -5.35 -10.13
CA LEU A 186 14.94 -6.73 -10.18
C LEU A 186 15.73 -7.64 -9.23
N ASP A 187 16.23 -7.08 -8.13
CA ASP A 187 17.07 -7.75 -7.16
C ASP A 187 16.40 -8.99 -6.55
N TYR A 188 17.23 -10.00 -6.25
CA TYR A 188 16.82 -11.24 -5.57
C TYR A 188 15.71 -12.02 -6.30
N ASN A 189 15.57 -11.85 -7.62
CA ASN A 189 14.76 -12.72 -8.46
C ASN A 189 15.52 -13.97 -8.94
N LYS A 190 14.88 -14.76 -9.79
CA LYS A 190 15.41 -16.03 -10.34
C LYS A 190 15.64 -15.92 -11.85
N LEU A 191 15.98 -14.72 -12.31
CA LEU A 191 16.32 -14.45 -13.71
C LEU A 191 17.63 -15.16 -14.07
N ASN A 192 17.67 -15.76 -15.26
CA ASN A 192 18.85 -16.36 -15.86
C ASN A 192 18.99 -15.84 -17.32
N GLU A 193 20.14 -16.08 -17.94
CA GLU A 193 20.50 -15.52 -19.25
C GLU A 193 19.52 -15.85 -20.39
N LYS A 194 18.67 -16.89 -20.24
CA LYS A 194 17.70 -17.30 -21.26
C LYS A 194 16.33 -16.63 -21.10
N ASN A 195 16.18 -15.64 -20.22
CA ASN A 195 14.86 -15.19 -19.76
C ASN A 195 14.36 -13.87 -20.39
N PHE A 196 14.98 -13.45 -21.50
CA PHE A 196 14.57 -12.32 -22.32
C PHE A 196 14.19 -12.83 -23.72
N TYR A 197 12.89 -12.97 -23.99
CA TYR A 197 12.34 -13.31 -25.32
C TYR A 197 11.34 -12.24 -25.75
#